data_AF-A0A1Q5D0D6-F1
#
_entry.id   AF-A0A1Q5D0D6-F1
#
_cell.length_a   1.000
_cell.length_b   1.000
_cell.length_c   1.000
_cell.angle_alpha   90.00
_cell.angle_beta   90.00
_cell.angle_gamma   90.00
#
_symmetry.space_group_name_H-M   'P 1'
#
loop_
_entity.id
_entity.type
_entity.pdbx_description
1 polymer ?
#
loop_
_entity_poly.entity_id
_entity_poly.type
_entity_poly.pdbx_seq_one_letter_code
_entity_poly.pdbx_strand_id
1 'polypeptide(L)'
;MTARTGDGTLSAVSFDLSVWALPAGATPDDVRAAVQRCREGRHGERRPDPRVVGFYRAITAAYPDRPGTPWEVAPLHAAADHVEMNLIPTCEDQVLLDIERLAGEHDLMLYDVQDGTVYPPPTRVAR
;
A
#
# COMPACT_ATOMS: atom_id res chain seq x y z
N MET A 1 41.28 -22.62 -6.07
CA MET A 1 39.89 -23.12 -6.07
C MET A 1 39.41 -23.20 -4.64
N THR A 2 38.68 -22.20 -4.18
CA THR A 2 37.76 -22.31 -3.04
C THR A 2 36.64 -21.32 -3.33
N ALA A 3 35.44 -21.86 -3.47
CA ALA A 3 34.25 -21.13 -3.85
C ALA A 3 33.48 -20.73 -2.58
N ARG A 4 32.88 -19.54 -2.67
CA ARG A 4 31.63 -19.07 -2.05
C ARG A 4 31.51 -19.12 -0.53
N THR A 5 31.37 -17.94 0.05
CA THR A 5 30.15 -17.58 0.77
C THR A 5 29.77 -16.16 0.35
N GLY A 6 28.95 -16.06 -0.69
CA GLY A 6 28.15 -14.86 -0.86
C GLY A 6 27.08 -14.97 0.21
N ASP A 7 27.18 -14.15 1.25
CA ASP A 7 26.09 -13.90 2.18
C ASP A 7 25.05 -13.11 1.40
N GLY A 8 24.27 -13.85 0.61
CA GLY A 8 23.05 -13.34 0.04
C GLY A 8 22.12 -13.18 1.22
N THR A 9 22.08 -11.97 1.78
CA THR A 9 20.88 -11.49 2.44
C THR A 9 19.76 -11.82 1.48
N LEU A 10 19.00 -12.87 1.79
CA LEU A 10 17.70 -13.09 1.20
C LEU A 10 17.02 -11.74 1.39
N SER A 11 16.82 -10.99 0.30
CA SER A 11 15.89 -9.87 0.33
C SER A 11 14.65 -10.46 0.97
N ALA A 12 14.41 -10.10 2.24
CA ALA A 12 13.15 -10.36 2.88
C ALA A 12 12.11 -9.92 1.86
N VAL A 13 11.21 -10.82 1.51
CA VAL A 13 10.13 -10.51 0.59
C VAL A 13 9.39 -9.37 1.27
N SER A 14 9.67 -8.13 0.88
CA SER A 14 9.04 -6.96 1.48
C SER A 14 7.59 -7.06 1.04
N PHE A 15 6.69 -7.23 2.00
CA PHE A 15 5.26 -7.22 1.72
C PHE A 15 4.84 -5.76 1.67
N ASP A 16 5.03 -5.18 0.49
CA ASP A 16 4.73 -3.78 0.23
C ASP A 16 3.35 -3.69 -0.42
N LEU A 17 2.41 -3.12 0.33
CA LEU A 17 1.09 -2.77 -0.18
C LEU A 17 1.00 -1.27 -0.31
N SER A 18 0.35 -0.80 -1.37
CA SER A 18 -0.01 0.61 -1.50
C SER A 18 -1.46 0.78 -1.90
N VAL A 19 -2.11 1.81 -1.34
CA VAL A 19 -3.49 2.16 -1.69
C VAL A 19 -3.51 3.48 -2.44
N TRP A 20 -4.28 3.55 -3.52
CA TRP A 20 -4.26 4.67 -4.46
C TRP A 20 -5.65 5.27 -4.67
N ALA A 21 -5.72 6.59 -4.53
CA ALA A 21 -6.87 7.39 -4.90
C ALA A 21 -6.76 7.83 -6.36
N LEU A 22 -7.38 7.06 -7.25
CA LEU A 22 -7.53 7.43 -8.65
C LEU A 22 -8.98 7.86 -8.96
N PRO A 23 -9.20 8.52 -10.12
CA PRO A 23 -10.54 8.81 -10.61
C PRO A 23 -11.39 7.54 -10.78
N ALA A 24 -12.71 7.69 -10.68
CA ALA A 24 -13.64 6.60 -10.93
C ALA A 24 -13.43 6.02 -12.34
N GLY A 25 -13.42 4.68 -12.43
CA GLY A 25 -13.15 3.96 -13.68
C GLY A 25 -11.67 3.79 -14.02
N ALA A 26 -10.75 4.16 -13.12
CA ALA A 26 -9.34 3.87 -13.27
C ALA A 26 -9.07 2.38 -13.46
N THR A 27 -8.14 2.08 -14.36
CA THR A 27 -7.73 0.72 -14.71
C THR A 27 -6.51 0.28 -13.88
N PRO A 28 -6.21 -1.02 -13.82
CA PRO A 28 -4.94 -1.50 -13.28
C PRO A 28 -3.69 -0.85 -13.89
N ASP A 29 -3.72 -0.50 -15.18
CA ASP A 29 -2.61 0.18 -15.83
C ASP A 29 -2.43 1.62 -15.33
N ASP A 30 -3.53 2.32 -15.00
CA ASP A 30 -3.46 3.67 -14.43
C ASP A 30 -2.81 3.66 -13.05
N VAL A 31 -3.07 2.63 -12.24
CA VAL A 31 -2.42 2.41 -10.93
C VAL A 31 -0.93 2.18 -11.11
N ARG A 32 -0.55 1.24 -12.00
CA ARG A 32 0.87 0.98 -12.29
C ARG A 32 1.57 2.25 -12.79
N ALA A 33 0.92 3.03 -13.66
CA ALA A 33 1.47 4.30 -14.12
C ALA A 33 1.61 5.34 -12.99
N ALA A 34 0.69 5.37 -12.03
CA ALA A 34 0.78 6.24 -10.85
C ALA A 34 1.95 5.86 -9.93
N VAL A 35 2.13 4.56 -9.67
CA VAL A 35 3.27 4.02 -8.91
C VAL A 35 4.60 4.42 -9.56
N GLN A 36 4.72 4.28 -10.89
CA GLN A 36 5.95 4.69 -11.58
C GLN A 36 6.21 6.20 -11.45
N ARG A 37 5.18 7.05 -11.57
CA ARG A 37 5.33 8.50 -11.37
C ARG A 37 5.78 8.84 -9.95
N CYS A 38 5.24 8.17 -8.93
CA CYS A 38 5.67 8.34 -7.54
C CYS A 38 7.16 7.99 -7.36
N ARG A 39 7.61 6.86 -7.92
CA ARG A 39 9.04 6.46 -7.90
C ARG A 39 9.95 7.46 -8.59
N GLU A 40 9.44 8.21 -9.55
CA GLU A 40 10.14 9.32 -10.22
C GLU A 40 10.04 10.66 -9.45
N GLY A 41 9.41 10.67 -8.27
CA GLY A 41 9.18 11.87 -7.45
C GLY A 41 8.10 12.81 -8.01
N ARG A 42 7.23 12.33 -8.90
CA ARG A 42 6.16 13.12 -9.53
C ARG A 42 4.80 12.79 -8.90
N HIS A 43 4.29 13.70 -8.08
CA HIS A 43 2.96 13.59 -7.49
C HIS A 43 1.98 14.62 -8.08
N GLY A 44 0.73 14.20 -8.31
CA GLY A 44 -0.36 15.07 -8.71
C GLY A 44 -1.10 15.66 -7.49
N GLU A 45 -1.54 16.91 -7.61
CA GLU A 45 -2.22 17.75 -6.59
C GLU A 45 -1.61 17.85 -5.18
N ARG A 46 -1.69 19.07 -4.61
CA ARG A 46 -1.11 19.40 -3.30
C ARG A 46 -2.04 19.12 -2.12
N ARG A 47 -3.31 18.77 -2.38
CA ARG A 47 -4.30 18.53 -1.32
C ARG A 47 -4.51 17.03 -1.15
N PRO A 48 -4.37 16.49 0.07
CA PRO A 48 -4.66 15.08 0.32
C PRO A 48 -6.10 14.72 -0.05
N ASP A 49 -6.26 13.64 -0.80
CA ASP A 49 -7.56 13.07 -1.13
C ASP A 49 -8.23 12.60 0.19
N PRO A 50 -9.49 13.00 0.46
CA PRO A 50 -10.19 12.60 1.68
C PRO A 50 -10.28 11.08 1.88
N ARG A 51 -10.27 10.28 0.81
CA ARG A 51 -10.25 8.81 0.86
C ARG A 51 -8.95 8.29 1.47
N VAL A 52 -7.82 8.82 1.01
CA VAL A 52 -6.47 8.50 1.54
C VAL A 52 -6.37 8.91 3.01
N VAL A 53 -6.84 10.10 3.35
CA VAL A 53 -6.88 10.58 4.74
C VAL A 53 -7.75 9.67 5.62
N GLY A 54 -8.91 9.24 5.11
CA GLY A 54 -9.81 8.32 5.79
C GLY A 54 -9.14 6.97 6.06
N PHE A 55 -8.55 6.37 5.03
CA PHE A 55 -7.80 5.13 5.14
C PHE A 55 -6.66 5.24 6.16
N TYR A 56 -5.81 6.26 6.05
CA TYR A 56 -4.67 6.45 6.94
C TYR A 56 -5.12 6.56 8.41
N ARG A 57 -6.19 7.29 8.69
CA ARG A 57 -6.75 7.40 10.05
C ARG A 57 -7.29 6.06 10.56
N ALA A 58 -8.02 5.32 9.72
CA ALA A 58 -8.61 4.06 10.12
C ALA A 58 -7.54 2.99 10.38
N ILE A 59 -6.57 2.83 9.48
CA ILE A 59 -5.52 1.83 9.63
C ILE A 59 -4.62 2.14 10.82
N THR A 60 -4.28 3.42 11.05
CA THR A 60 -3.42 3.79 12.18
C THR A 60 -4.13 3.83 13.53
N ALA A 61 -5.47 3.86 13.55
CA ALA A 61 -6.24 3.64 14.75
C ALA A 61 -6.20 2.17 15.21
N ALA A 62 -6.19 1.23 14.27
CA ALA A 62 -6.05 -0.21 14.55
C ALA A 62 -4.59 -0.62 14.78
N TYR A 63 -3.68 -0.10 13.95
CA TYR A 63 -2.27 -0.45 13.90
C TYR A 63 -1.41 0.83 13.93
N PRO A 64 -1.05 1.34 15.12
CA PRO A 64 -0.41 2.65 15.27
C PRO A 64 0.84 2.84 14.40
N ASP A 65 1.01 4.04 13.85
CA ASP A 65 2.14 4.40 12.98
C ASP A 65 3.41 4.68 13.79
N ARG A 66 3.98 3.64 14.40
CA ARG A 66 5.16 3.69 15.28
C ARG A 66 5.81 2.29 15.39
N PRO A 67 7.05 2.19 15.87
CA PRO A 67 7.68 0.88 16.11
C PRO A 67 6.87 -0.02 17.03
N GLY A 68 6.97 -1.34 16.82
CA GLY A 68 6.25 -2.36 17.61
C GLY A 68 4.82 -2.63 17.13
N THR A 69 4.47 -2.20 15.93
CA THR A 69 3.21 -2.51 15.22
C THR A 69 3.55 -3.35 13.97
N PRO A 70 2.61 -3.71 13.07
CA PRO A 70 2.92 -4.65 11.99
C PRO A 70 3.76 -4.03 10.87
N TRP A 71 4.17 -2.77 11.00
CA TRP A 71 4.95 -2.04 10.00
C TRP A 71 6.45 -2.36 10.14
N GLU A 72 7.06 -2.83 9.06
CA GLU A 72 8.52 -2.97 8.95
C GLU A 72 9.20 -1.59 8.87
N VAL A 73 8.53 -0.64 8.21
CA VAL A 73 8.95 0.76 8.14
C VAL A 73 7.86 1.65 8.74
N ALA A 74 8.24 2.43 9.75
CA ALA A 74 7.42 3.49 10.34
C ALA A 74 8.23 4.80 10.42
N PRO A 75 7.64 5.98 10.10
CA PRO A 75 6.24 6.16 9.75
C PRO A 75 5.89 5.62 8.35
N LEU A 76 4.60 5.32 8.14
CA LEU A 76 4.08 4.94 6.82
C LEU A 76 4.35 6.06 5.80
N HIS A 77 4.59 5.68 4.54
CA HIS A 77 4.70 6.68 3.47
C HIS A 77 3.29 7.15 3.09
N ALA A 78 2.92 8.35 3.51
CA ALA A 78 1.63 8.96 3.16
C ALA A 78 1.84 10.18 2.26
N ALA A 79 1.25 10.13 1.06
CA ALA A 79 1.21 11.24 0.13
C ALA A 79 -0.23 11.75 -0.04
N ALA A 80 -0.43 12.71 -0.95
CA ALA A 80 -1.74 13.27 -1.20
C ALA A 80 -2.71 12.26 -1.83
N ASP A 81 -2.21 11.34 -2.65
CA ASP A 81 -2.97 10.43 -3.50
C ASP A 81 -2.79 8.94 -3.12
N HIS A 82 -1.90 8.61 -2.19
CA HIS A 82 -1.67 7.23 -1.78
C HIS A 82 -1.06 7.08 -0.38
N VAL A 83 -1.11 5.85 0.14
CA VAL A 83 -0.31 5.39 1.29
C VAL A 83 0.44 4.13 0.88
N GLU A 84 1.75 4.06 1.14
CA GLU A 84 2.55 2.84 1.02
C GLU A 84 2.86 2.28 2.43
N MET A 85 2.70 0.97 2.56
CA MET A 85 2.83 0.21 3.80
C MET A 85 3.83 -0.91 3.57
N ASN A 86 4.87 -0.95 4.39
CA ASN A 86 5.86 -2.04 4.39
C ASN A 86 5.53 -2.92 5.60
N LEU A 87 5.15 -4.18 5.38
CA LEU A 87 4.69 -5.09 6.42
C LEU A 87 5.81 -6.01 6.90
N ILE A 88 5.84 -6.27 8.21
CA ILE A 88 6.68 -7.33 8.77
C ILE A 88 6.20 -8.67 8.17
N PRO A 89 7.07 -9.50 7.58
CA PRO A 89 6.66 -10.74 6.90
C PRO A 89 5.91 -11.76 7.78
N THR A 90 6.04 -11.65 9.10
CA THR A 90 5.37 -12.52 10.08
C THR A 90 4.18 -11.85 10.76
N CYS A 91 3.67 -10.73 10.23
CA CYS A 91 2.46 -10.12 10.77
C CYS A 91 1.25 -11.04 10.57
N GLU A 92 0.21 -10.87 11.39
CA GLU A 92 -0.99 -11.69 11.30
C GLU A 92 -1.72 -11.42 9.97
N ASP A 93 -2.23 -12.47 9.32
CA ASP A 93 -3.04 -12.36 8.08
C ASP A 93 -4.20 -11.36 8.23
N GLN A 94 -4.71 -11.18 9.45
CA GLN A 94 -5.75 -10.20 9.77
C GLN A 94 -5.37 -8.77 9.38
N VAL A 95 -4.08 -8.41 9.43
CA VAL A 95 -3.59 -7.10 8.99
C VAL A 95 -3.85 -6.89 7.49
N LEU A 96 -3.60 -7.91 6.67
CA LEU A 96 -3.86 -7.88 5.23
C LEU A 96 -5.35 -7.75 4.93
N LEU A 97 -6.18 -8.53 5.64
CA LEU A 97 -7.64 -8.48 5.51
C LEU A 97 -8.21 -7.11 5.90
N ASP A 98 -7.65 -6.48 6.94
CA ASP A 98 -8.05 -5.13 7.32
C ASP A 98 -7.62 -4.08 6.30
N ILE A 99 -6.43 -4.21 5.71
CA ILE A 99 -5.98 -3.32 4.63
C ILE A 99 -6.92 -3.43 3.42
N GLU A 100 -7.25 -4.64 2.97
CA GLU A 100 -8.16 -4.87 1.85
C GLU A 100 -9.56 -4.30 2.14
N ARG A 101 -10.11 -4.60 3.32
CA ARG A 101 -11.41 -4.09 3.74
C ARG A 101 -11.44 -2.57 3.79
N LEU A 102 -10.45 -1.93 4.42
CA LEU A 102 -10.37 -0.48 4.55
C LEU A 102 -10.15 0.20 3.19
N ALA A 103 -9.34 -0.39 2.31
CA ALA A 103 -9.18 0.11 0.95
C ALA A 103 -10.52 0.13 0.21
N GLY A 104 -11.32 -0.94 0.34
CA GLY A 104 -12.66 -1.02 -0.23
C GLY A 104 -13.67 -0.03 0.39
N GLU A 105 -13.66 0.14 1.71
CA GLU A 105 -14.52 1.10 2.42
C GLU A 105 -14.25 2.55 1.96
N HIS A 106 -12.99 2.87 1.68
CA HIS A 106 -12.54 4.19 1.25
C HIS A 106 -12.47 4.36 -0.27
N ASP A 107 -12.92 3.39 -1.07
CA ASP A 107 -12.91 3.47 -2.54
C ASP A 107 -11.51 3.74 -3.12
N LEU A 108 -10.53 2.97 -2.63
CA LEU A 108 -9.13 3.01 -3.03
C LEU A 108 -8.76 1.75 -3.82
N MET A 109 -7.88 1.92 -4.81
CA MET A 109 -7.27 0.80 -5.51
C MET A 109 -6.14 0.24 -4.64
N LEU A 110 -6.14 -1.05 -4.32
CA LEU A 110 -5.04 -1.71 -3.62
C LEU A 110 -4.05 -2.27 -4.66
N TYR A 111 -2.77 -1.96 -4.50
CA TYR A 111 -1.69 -2.43 -5.34
C TYR A 111 -0.72 -3.27 -4.53
N ASP A 112 -0.53 -4.50 -4.97
CA ASP A 112 0.53 -5.39 -4.50
C ASP A 112 1.80 -5.10 -5.32
N VAL A 113 2.81 -4.56 -4.64
CA VAL A 113 4.07 -4.16 -5.29
C VAL A 113 4.90 -5.37 -5.70
N GLN A 114 4.69 -6.52 -5.06
CA GLN A 114 5.51 -7.72 -5.23
C GLN A 114 5.24 -8.39 -6.58
N ASP A 115 3.97 -8.53 -6.96
CA ASP A 115 3.55 -9.20 -8.18
C ASP A 115 2.93 -8.24 -9.23
N GLY A 116 2.66 -6.99 -8.84
CA GLY A 116 2.07 -5.98 -9.69
C GLY A 116 0.56 -6.09 -9.85
N THR A 117 -0.10 -6.92 -9.03
CA THR A 117 -1.54 -7.10 -9.01
C THR A 117 -2.23 -5.85 -8.47
N VAL A 118 -3.38 -5.53 -9.06
CA VAL A 118 -4.23 -4.43 -8.64
C VAL A 118 -5.60 -4.97 -8.29
N TYR A 119 -6.06 -4.68 -7.08
CA TYR A 119 -7.38 -5.03 -6.57
C TYR A 119 -8.25 -3.77 -6.57
N PRO A 120 -9.27 -3.68 -7.44
CA PRO A 120 -10.20 -2.54 -7.43
C PRO A 120 -11.09 -2.57 -6.19
N PRO A 121 -11.60 -1.40 -5.73
CA PRO A 121 -12.57 -1.37 -4.66
C PRO A 121 -13.83 -2.17 -5.07
N PRO A 122 -14.50 -2.85 -4.13
CA PRO A 122 -15.66 -3.67 -4.43
C PRO A 122 -16.77 -2.80 -5.02
N THR A 123 -17.39 -3.29 -6.10
CA THR A 123 -18.51 -2.60 -6.73
C THR A 123 -19.65 -2.48 -5.72
N ARG A 124 -19.94 -1.27 -5.25
CA ARG A 124 -21.12 -1.03 -4.42
C ARG A 124 -22.34 -1.27 -5.28
N VAL A 125 -23.00 -2.41 -5.09
CA VAL A 125 -24.34 -2.63 -5.63
C VAL A 125 -25.24 -1.61 -4.94
N ALA A 126 -25.68 -0.60 -5.68
CA ALA A 126 -26.64 0.38 -5.17
C ALA A 126 -27.86 -0.39 -4.63
N ARG A 127 -28.14 -0.23 -3.34
CA ARG A 127 -29.36 -0.71 -2.70
C ARG A 127 -30.52 0.22 -3.03
#